data_AF-A0A7K7AZ10-F1
#
_entry.id   AF-A0A7K7AZ10-F1
#
_cell.length_a   1.000
_cell.length_b   1.000
_cell.length_c   1.000
_cell.angle_alpha   90.00
_cell.angle_beta   90.00
_cell.angle_gamma   90.00
#
_symmetry.space_group_name_H-M   'P 1'
#
loop_
_entity.id
_entity.type
_entity.pdbx_description
1 polymer ?
#
loop_
_entity_poly.entity_id
_entity_poly.type
_entity_poly.pdbx_seq_one_letter_code
_entity_poly.pdbx_strand_id
1 'polypeptide(L)'
;MSKMSRLLKGGGAGASRSRGAPSAQEALARLRETEEMLSKKQAFLEGRIERELAAARHHGTRNRRAALQALKRKKRYEKQLSQIDGTLSTIEFQREALENSHTNTEVLKNMGYAAQAMKKVHANMDLNKIDDLMQDITEQQDIAQEISEAISNRAGFGDEFDE
;
A
#
# COMPACT_ATOMS: atom_id res chain seq x y z
N MET A 1 -60.19 19.52 18.80
CA MET A 1 -60.81 19.47 17.46
C MET A 1 -59.70 19.63 16.44
N SER A 2 -59.20 18.58 15.80
CA SER A 2 -59.78 17.86 14.66
C SER A 2 -59.27 18.39 13.30
N LYS A 3 -58.38 17.57 12.72
CA LYS A 3 -58.36 17.13 11.30
C LYS A 3 -58.01 18.16 10.22
N MET A 4 -56.86 17.94 9.58
CA MET A 4 -56.61 17.93 8.11
C MET A 4 -55.09 17.79 7.92
N SER A 5 -54.52 16.93 7.10
CA SER A 5 -55.01 15.90 6.19
C SER A 5 -53.82 14.98 5.91
N ARG A 6 -54.03 13.67 6.06
CA ARG A 6 -53.17 12.61 5.54
C ARG A 6 -53.33 12.62 4.02
N LEU A 7 -52.32 13.02 3.26
CA LEU A 7 -52.32 12.79 1.81
C LEU A 7 -50.91 12.85 1.20
N LEU A 8 -50.09 11.81 1.43
CA LEU A 8 -49.20 11.29 0.37
C LEU A 8 -48.70 9.88 0.75
N LYS A 9 -49.56 8.90 0.49
CA LYS A 9 -49.19 7.50 0.27
C LYS A 9 -48.86 7.38 -1.22
N GLY A 10 -47.62 7.07 -1.57
CA GLY A 10 -47.27 6.71 -2.94
C GLY A 10 -45.97 7.34 -3.43
N GLY A 11 -44.86 6.65 -3.17
CA GLY A 11 -43.56 6.97 -3.72
C GLY A 11 -42.59 5.93 -3.23
N GLY A 12 -42.48 4.83 -3.99
CA GLY A 12 -41.71 3.66 -3.61
C GLY A 12 -40.34 4.06 -3.10
N ALA A 13 -40.02 3.59 -1.88
CA ALA A 13 -38.66 3.39 -1.45
C ALA A 13 -38.05 2.38 -2.43
N GLY A 14 -37.60 2.88 -3.59
CA GLY A 14 -36.60 2.22 -4.37
C GLY A 14 -35.42 2.07 -3.42
N ALA A 15 -35.24 0.85 -2.94
CA ALA A 15 -34.06 0.46 -2.20
C ALA A 15 -32.86 0.78 -3.09
N SER A 16 -32.31 1.98 -2.95
CA SER A 16 -30.89 2.16 -3.12
C SER A 16 -30.30 1.24 -2.06
N ARG A 17 -29.97 0.01 -2.49
CA ARG A 17 -28.96 -0.79 -1.81
C ARG A 17 -27.88 0.22 -1.45
N SER A 18 -27.68 0.45 -0.16
CA SER A 18 -26.51 1.18 0.30
C SER A 18 -25.35 0.45 -0.33
N ARG A 19 -24.82 1.01 -1.42
CA ARG A 19 -23.52 0.58 -1.90
C ARG A 19 -22.64 0.92 -0.72
N GLY A 20 -22.25 -0.10 0.04
CA GLY A 20 -21.34 0.04 1.15
C GLY A 20 -20.12 0.82 0.67
N ALA A 21 -19.36 1.38 1.62
CA ALA A 21 -18.10 2.02 1.28
C ALA A 21 -17.32 1.11 0.31
N PRO A 22 -16.81 1.66 -0.81
CA PRO A 22 -16.15 0.85 -1.84
C PRO A 22 -15.06 0.03 -1.19
N SER A 23 -14.95 -1.24 -1.57
CA SER A 23 -13.88 -2.08 -1.03
C SER A 23 -12.52 -1.54 -1.49
N ALA A 24 -11.46 -1.80 -0.72
CA ALA A 24 -10.10 -1.43 -1.11
C ALA A 24 -9.75 -1.99 -2.49
N GLN A 25 -10.21 -3.21 -2.80
CA GLN A 25 -9.98 -3.87 -4.09
C GLN A 25 -10.72 -3.17 -5.24
N GLU A 26 -11.96 -2.73 -5.03
CA GLU A 26 -12.71 -1.94 -6.02
C GLU A 26 -12.06 -0.58 -6.27
N ALA A 27 -11.59 0.09 -5.21
CA ALA A 27 -10.89 1.37 -5.33
C ALA A 27 -9.55 1.20 -6.08
N LEU A 28 -8.78 0.15 -5.78
CA LEU A 28 -7.54 -0.18 -6.51
C LEU A 28 -7.79 -0.44 -7.99
N ALA A 29 -8.82 -1.21 -8.34
CA ALA A 29 -9.18 -1.47 -9.73
C ALA A 29 -9.49 -0.16 -10.48
N ARG A 30 -10.28 0.74 -9.88
CA ARG A 30 -10.62 2.04 -10.47
C ARG A 30 -9.40 2.95 -10.64
N LEU A 31 -8.49 2.96 -9.67
CA LEU A 31 -7.24 3.75 -9.77
C LEU A 31 -6.40 3.25 -10.95
N ARG A 32 -6.22 1.93 -11.10
CA ARG A 32 -5.49 1.33 -12.23
C ARG A 32 -6.12 1.63 -13.59
N GLU A 33 -7.45 1.54 -13.70
CA GLU A 33 -8.18 1.93 -14.92
C GLU A 33 -7.96 3.41 -15.27
N THR A 34 -7.91 4.28 -14.25
CA THR A 34 -7.66 5.71 -14.43
C THR A 34 -6.22 5.99 -14.84
N GLU A 35 -5.24 5.31 -14.25
CA GLU A 35 -3.83 5.35 -14.67
C GLU A 35 -3.71 4.99 -16.15
N GLU A 36 -4.27 3.85 -16.57
CA GLU A 36 -4.20 3.40 -17.97
C GLU A 36 -4.82 4.42 -18.94
N MET A 37 -5.96 5.01 -18.57
CA MET A 37 -6.61 6.06 -19.36
C MET A 37 -5.74 7.31 -19.48
N LEU A 38 -5.11 7.74 -18.40
CA LEU A 38 -4.23 8.91 -18.38
C LEU A 38 -2.94 8.65 -19.17
N SER A 39 -2.33 7.47 -19.05
CA SER A 39 -1.16 7.09 -19.84
C SER A 39 -1.46 7.06 -21.33
N LYS A 40 -2.62 6.52 -21.75
CA LYS A 40 -3.06 6.59 -23.17
C LYS A 40 -3.22 8.03 -23.64
N LYS A 41 -3.75 8.91 -22.79
CA LYS A 41 -3.93 10.34 -23.11
C LYS A 41 -2.59 11.07 -23.21
N GLN A 42 -1.64 10.73 -22.36
CA GLN A 42 -0.26 11.22 -22.39
C GLN A 42 0.40 10.89 -23.74
N ALA A 43 0.43 9.62 -24.12
CA ALA A 43 0.98 9.16 -25.39
C ALA A 43 0.31 9.83 -26.61
N PHE A 44 -1.01 10.03 -26.56
CA PHE A 44 -1.72 10.76 -27.61
C PHE A 44 -1.27 12.22 -27.73
N LEU A 45 -1.05 12.91 -26.61
CA LEU A 45 -0.58 14.30 -26.58
C LEU A 45 0.87 14.42 -27.03
N GLU A 46 1.75 13.50 -26.64
CA GLU A 46 3.13 13.41 -27.12
C GLU A 46 3.16 13.31 -28.66
N GLY A 47 2.37 12.38 -29.23
CA GLY A 47 2.26 12.28 -30.69
C GLY A 47 1.63 13.51 -31.37
N ARG A 48 0.81 14.32 -30.67
CA ARG A 48 0.34 15.62 -31.17
C ARG A 48 1.46 16.66 -31.14
N ILE A 49 2.25 16.70 -30.08
CA ILE A 49 3.41 17.59 -29.92
C ILE A 49 4.41 17.37 -31.05
N GLU A 50 4.76 16.11 -31.34
CA GLU A 50 5.68 15.76 -32.42
C GLU A 50 5.19 16.22 -33.79
N ARG A 51 3.90 16.00 -34.09
CA ARG A 51 3.29 16.47 -35.34
C ARG A 51 3.34 17.98 -35.49
N GLU A 52 3.02 18.73 -34.44
CA GLU A 52 3.10 20.19 -34.48
C GLU A 52 4.54 20.69 -34.60
N LEU A 53 5.51 19.99 -33.98
CA LEU A 53 6.92 20.30 -34.13
C LEU A 53 7.40 20.07 -35.57
N ALA A 54 7.01 18.95 -36.19
CA ALA A 54 7.31 18.65 -37.59
C ALA A 54 6.69 19.70 -38.53
N ALA A 55 5.42 20.08 -38.30
CA ALA A 55 4.75 21.13 -39.06
C ALA A 55 5.45 22.49 -38.91
N ALA A 56 5.89 22.85 -37.71
CA ALA A 56 6.64 24.08 -37.47
C ALA A 56 7.98 24.09 -38.23
N ARG A 57 8.71 22.97 -38.23
CA ARG A 57 9.97 22.82 -38.99
C ARG A 57 9.74 22.93 -40.50
N HIS A 58 8.69 22.27 -41.02
CA HIS A 58 8.34 22.31 -42.43
C HIS A 58 7.99 23.72 -42.93
N HIS A 59 7.23 24.49 -42.14
CA HIS A 59 6.82 25.85 -42.51
C HIS A 59 7.84 26.93 -42.15
N GLY A 60 8.88 26.63 -41.36
CA GLY A 60 9.78 27.62 -40.75
C GLY A 60 10.45 28.58 -41.74
N THR A 61 10.82 28.10 -42.94
CA THR A 61 11.52 28.89 -43.96
C THR A 61 10.60 29.55 -44.99
N ARG A 62 9.38 29.04 -45.15
CA ARG A 62 8.46 29.46 -46.23
C ARG A 62 7.23 30.21 -45.73
N ASN A 63 6.76 29.90 -44.52
CA ASN A 63 5.54 30.47 -43.96
C ASN A 63 5.66 30.61 -42.43
N ARG A 64 6.28 31.73 -42.02
CA ARG A 64 6.47 32.08 -40.61
C ARG A 64 5.16 32.08 -39.81
N ARG A 65 4.04 32.52 -40.41
CA ARG A 65 2.74 32.56 -39.74
C ARG A 65 2.24 31.16 -39.40
N ALA A 66 2.31 30.23 -40.35
CA ALA A 66 1.91 28.84 -40.13
C ALA A 66 2.80 28.15 -39.08
N ALA A 67 4.12 28.38 -39.14
CA ALA A 67 5.06 27.85 -38.16
C ALA A 67 4.75 28.35 -36.73
N LEU A 68 4.49 29.65 -36.56
CA LEU A 68 4.11 30.23 -35.27
C LEU A 68 2.80 29.65 -34.72
N GLN A 69 1.81 29.38 -35.58
CA GLN A 69 0.56 28.75 -35.14
C GLN A 69 0.78 27.31 -34.68
N ALA A 70 1.62 26.54 -35.37
CA ALA A 70 1.99 25.19 -34.95
C ALA A 70 2.71 25.20 -33.59
N LEU A 71 3.66 26.11 -33.39
CA LEU A 71 4.35 26.27 -32.10
C LEU A 71 3.39 26.67 -30.96
N LYS A 72 2.39 27.52 -31.22
CA LYS A 72 1.35 27.85 -30.23
C LYS A 72 0.51 26.62 -29.85
N ARG A 73 0.13 25.78 -30.82
CA ARG A 73 -0.59 24.52 -30.55
C ARG A 73 0.27 23.55 -29.75
N LYS A 74 1.53 23.35 -30.16
CA LYS A 74 2.53 22.57 -29.41
C LYS A 74 2.58 22.99 -27.94
N LYS A 75 2.78 24.28 -27.67
CA LYS A 75 2.86 24.80 -26.29
C LYS A 75 1.58 24.53 -25.49
N ARG A 76 0.40 24.56 -26.12
CA ARG A 76 -0.85 24.20 -25.45
C ARG A 76 -0.90 22.73 -25.09
N TYR A 77 -0.45 21.84 -25.98
CA TYR A 77 -0.39 20.40 -25.71
C TYR A 77 0.63 20.07 -24.61
N GLU A 78 1.80 20.72 -24.60
CA GLU A 78 2.79 20.57 -23.53
C GLU A 78 2.23 20.96 -22.15
N LYS A 79 1.45 22.05 -22.09
CA LYS A 79 0.76 22.43 -20.85
C LYS A 79 -0.25 21.36 -20.39
N GLN A 80 -1.00 20.77 -21.33
CA GLN A 80 -1.94 19.69 -21.02
C GLN A 80 -1.22 18.41 -20.57
N LEU A 81 -0.08 18.10 -21.19
CA LEU A 81 0.77 16.97 -20.84
C LEU A 81 1.26 17.09 -19.39
N SER A 82 1.87 18.22 -19.03
CA SER A 82 2.35 18.48 -17.68
C SER A 82 1.24 18.41 -16.61
N GLN A 83 0.01 18.80 -16.94
CA GLN A 83 -1.13 18.64 -16.03
C GLN A 83 -1.53 17.18 -15.84
N ILE A 84 -1.47 16.37 -16.90
CA ILE A 84 -1.73 14.94 -16.83
C ILE A 84 -0.65 14.24 -16.02
N ASP A 85 0.62 14.58 -16.22
CA ASP A 85 1.74 14.00 -15.47
C ASP A 85 1.56 14.21 -13.96
N GLY A 86 1.23 15.43 -13.53
CA GLY A 86 0.97 15.72 -12.12
C GLY A 86 -0.27 15.00 -11.57
N THR A 87 -1.30 14.81 -12.40
CA THR A 87 -2.49 14.05 -12.00
C THR A 87 -2.16 12.56 -11.87
N LEU A 88 -1.38 12.01 -12.80
CA LEU A 88 -0.96 10.63 -12.82
C LEU A 88 -0.13 10.30 -11.57
N SER A 89 0.87 11.12 -11.23
CA SER A 89 1.67 10.93 -10.01
C SER A 89 0.83 10.96 -8.73
N THR A 90 -0.23 11.77 -8.70
CA THR A 90 -1.16 11.80 -7.55
C THR A 90 -1.93 10.48 -7.43
N ILE A 91 -2.38 9.92 -8.55
CA ILE A 91 -3.12 8.65 -8.59
C ILE A 91 -2.21 7.48 -8.25
N GLU A 92 -1.00 7.45 -8.79
CA GLU A 92 0.01 6.42 -8.48
C GLU A 92 0.31 6.39 -6.98
N PHE A 93 0.53 7.57 -6.37
CA PHE A 93 0.72 7.70 -4.93
C PHE A 93 -0.48 7.17 -4.12
N GLN A 94 -1.71 7.52 -4.53
CA GLN A 94 -2.92 7.03 -3.87
C GLN A 94 -3.08 5.52 -3.98
N ARG A 95 -2.77 4.95 -5.16
CA ARG A 95 -2.82 3.50 -5.39
C ARG A 95 -1.82 2.79 -4.51
N GLU A 96 -0.56 3.22 -4.50
CA GLU A 96 0.49 2.63 -3.65
C GLU A 96 0.13 2.69 -2.17
N ALA A 97 -0.38 3.84 -1.70
CA ALA A 97 -0.84 3.99 -0.31
C ALA A 97 -1.95 2.97 0.02
N LEU A 98 -2.87 2.73 -0.91
CA LEU A 98 -3.97 1.78 -0.73
C LEU A 98 -3.51 0.32 -0.79
N GLU A 99 -2.56 -0.02 -1.68
CA GLU A 99 -1.94 -1.36 -1.76
C GLU A 99 -1.17 -1.69 -0.48
N ASN A 100 -0.40 -0.73 0.03
CA ASN A 100 0.32 -0.86 1.29
C ASN A 100 -0.64 -1.02 2.47
N SER A 101 -1.71 -0.22 2.53
CA SER A 101 -2.73 -0.33 3.58
C SER A 101 -3.44 -1.68 3.56
N HIS A 102 -3.77 -2.19 2.36
CA HIS A 102 -4.40 -3.50 2.20
C HIS A 102 -3.49 -4.62 2.69
N THR A 103 -2.22 -4.61 2.27
CA THR A 103 -1.21 -5.60 2.70
C THR A 103 -1.01 -5.57 4.22
N ASN A 104 -0.87 -4.37 4.81
CA ASN A 104 -0.72 -4.22 6.26
C ASN A 104 -1.93 -4.75 7.02
N THR A 105 -3.14 -4.53 6.50
CA THR A 105 -4.37 -5.05 7.11
C THR A 105 -4.39 -6.57 7.12
N GLU A 106 -4.00 -7.22 6.02
CA GLU A 106 -3.94 -8.69 5.94
C GLU A 106 -2.85 -9.28 6.85
N VAL A 107 -1.68 -8.63 6.95
CA VAL A 107 -0.63 -9.02 7.91
C VAL A 107 -1.17 -8.97 9.33
N LEU A 108 -1.82 -7.87 9.74
CA LEU A 108 -2.38 -7.73 11.08
C LEU A 108 -3.46 -8.77 11.38
N LYS A 109 -4.32 -9.10 10.42
CA LYS A 109 -5.31 -10.18 10.58
C LYS A 109 -4.63 -11.53 10.82
N ASN A 110 -3.61 -11.86 10.03
CA ASN A 110 -2.88 -13.12 10.15
C ASN A 110 -2.14 -13.22 11.48
N MET A 111 -1.53 -12.13 11.94
CA MET A 111 -0.93 -12.05 13.27
C MET A 111 -1.96 -12.25 14.38
N GLY A 112 -3.14 -11.63 14.26
CA GLY A 112 -4.24 -11.83 15.21
C GLY A 112 -4.72 -13.29 15.26
N TYR A 113 -4.84 -13.94 14.11
CA TYR A 113 -5.18 -15.36 14.03
C TYR A 113 -4.09 -16.26 14.66
N ALA A 114 -2.82 -15.99 14.35
CA ALA A 114 -1.69 -16.70 14.96
C ALA A 114 -1.65 -16.53 16.48
N ALA A 115 -1.87 -15.31 16.99
CA ALA A 115 -1.95 -15.04 18.42
C ALA A 115 -3.11 -15.80 19.09
N GLN A 116 -4.28 -15.90 18.45
CA GLN A 116 -5.39 -16.70 18.95
C GLN A 116 -5.07 -18.19 18.96
N ALA A 117 -4.40 -18.70 17.92
CA ALA A 117 -3.97 -20.09 17.86
C ALA A 117 -2.95 -20.41 18.97
N MET A 118 -1.93 -19.56 19.14
CA MET A 118 -0.96 -19.67 20.24
C MET A 118 -1.65 -19.63 21.60
N LYS A 119 -2.62 -18.72 21.81
CA LYS A 119 -3.39 -18.66 23.06
C LYS A 119 -4.17 -19.95 23.33
N LYS A 120 -4.75 -20.58 22.31
CA LYS A 120 -5.44 -21.87 22.46
C LYS A 120 -4.48 -23.01 22.78
N VAL A 121 -3.31 -23.04 22.12
CA VAL A 121 -2.26 -24.01 22.42
C VAL A 121 -1.79 -23.83 23.87
N HIS A 122 -1.60 -22.59 24.33
CA HIS A 122 -1.20 -22.28 25.70
C HIS A 122 -2.32 -22.54 26.72
N ALA A 123 -3.58 -22.31 26.37
CA ALA A 123 -4.71 -22.65 27.26
C ALA A 123 -4.88 -24.16 27.47
N ASN A 124 -4.43 -24.97 26.50
CA ASN A 124 -4.42 -26.42 26.58
C ASN A 124 -3.10 -26.99 27.14
N MET A 125 -2.04 -26.17 27.25
CA MET A 125 -0.91 -26.49 28.09
C MET A 125 -1.35 -26.27 29.54
N ASP A 126 -1.49 -27.36 30.26
CA ASP A 126 -1.78 -27.37 31.69
C ASP A 126 -0.84 -26.38 32.40
N LEU A 127 -1.39 -25.38 33.10
CA LEU A 127 -0.61 -24.34 33.79
C LEU A 127 0.43 -24.95 34.73
N ASN A 128 0.09 -26.10 35.33
CA ASN A 128 1.01 -26.86 36.19
C ASN A 128 2.28 -27.30 35.43
N LYS A 129 2.16 -27.65 34.14
CA LYS A 129 3.30 -28.05 33.31
C LYS A 129 4.13 -26.88 32.80
N ILE A 130 3.59 -25.67 32.78
CA ILE A 130 4.34 -24.47 32.39
C ILE A 130 5.23 -24.01 33.55
N ASP A 131 4.72 -24.06 34.79
CA ASP A 131 5.54 -23.79 35.98
C ASP A 131 6.67 -24.82 36.09
N ASP A 132 6.38 -26.11 35.89
CA ASP A 132 7.40 -27.18 35.84
C ASP A 132 8.43 -26.92 34.72
N LEU A 133 7.98 -26.55 33.52
CA LEU A 133 8.89 -26.28 32.39
C LEU A 133 9.73 -25.01 32.58
N MET A 134 9.18 -23.95 33.18
CA MET A 134 9.93 -22.74 33.52
C MET A 134 10.95 -23.02 34.62
N GLN A 135 10.61 -23.89 35.58
CA GLN A 135 11.54 -24.38 36.60
C GLN A 135 12.67 -25.19 35.96
N ASP A 136 12.37 -26.14 35.06
CA ASP A 136 13.35 -26.91 34.30
C ASP A 136 14.26 -26.02 33.44
N ILE A 137 13.72 -24.98 32.78
CA ILE A 137 14.51 -24.04 31.98
C ILE A 137 15.46 -23.21 32.85
N THR A 138 14.98 -22.77 34.02
CA THR A 138 15.80 -21.99 34.96
C THR A 138 16.91 -22.86 35.54
N GLU A 139 16.60 -24.11 35.91
CA GLU A 139 17.56 -25.09 36.39
C GLU A 139 18.59 -25.46 35.30
N GLN A 140 18.17 -25.57 34.04
CA GLN A 140 19.08 -25.78 32.90
C GLN A 140 19.96 -24.55 32.61
N GLN A 141 19.47 -23.32 32.80
CA GLN A 141 20.31 -22.12 32.71
C GLN A 141 21.36 -22.09 33.81
N ASP A 142 20.98 -22.44 35.04
CA ASP A 142 21.91 -22.52 36.18
C ASP A 142 22.97 -23.62 35.96
N ILE A 143 22.57 -24.79 35.44
CA ILE A 143 23.51 -25.85 35.06
C ILE A 143 24.45 -25.38 33.94
N ALA A 144 23.94 -24.68 32.92
CA ALA A 144 24.77 -24.15 31.85
C ALA A 144 25.78 -23.10 32.37
N GLN A 145 25.36 -22.27 33.34
CA GLN A 145 26.20 -21.30 34.02
C GLN A 145 27.28 -22.02 34.86
N GLU A 146 26.90 -23.03 35.65
CA GLU A 146 27.80 -23.84 36.47
C GLU A 146 28.81 -24.60 35.60
N ILE A 147 28.39 -25.14 34.45
CA ILE A 147 29.29 -25.76 33.46
C ILE A 147 30.27 -24.72 32.91
N SER A 148 29.77 -23.54 32.54
CA SER A 148 30.61 -22.46 32.03
C SER A 148 31.63 -21.99 33.07
N GLU A 149 31.23 -21.89 34.34
CA GLU A 149 32.09 -21.55 35.48
C GLU A 149 33.07 -22.68 35.82
N ALA A 150 32.66 -23.94 35.79
CA ALA A 150 33.53 -25.09 36.01
C ALA A 150 34.55 -25.27 34.88
N ILE A 151 34.16 -25.02 33.62
CA ILE A 151 35.06 -25.00 32.47
C ILE A 151 36.03 -23.81 32.60
N SER A 152 35.55 -22.64 32.99
CA SER A 152 36.38 -21.44 33.15
C SER A 152 37.34 -21.55 34.34
N ASN A 153 36.91 -22.14 35.46
CA ASN A 153 37.76 -22.44 36.62
C ASN A 153 38.76 -23.55 36.34
N ARG A 154 38.45 -24.48 35.42
CA ARG A 154 39.40 -25.50 34.95
C ARG A 154 40.38 -24.97 33.90
N ALA A 155 39.96 -23.97 33.12
CA ALA A 155 40.84 -23.25 32.18
C ALA A 155 41.74 -22.22 32.88
N GLY A 156 41.35 -21.71 34.06
CA GLY A 156 42.13 -20.77 34.87
C GLY A 156 43.25 -21.37 35.71
N PHE A 157 43.50 -22.70 35.62
CA PHE A 157 44.53 -23.40 36.40
C PHE A 157 45.43 -24.27 35.50
N GLY A 158 45.79 -23.75 34.32
CA GLY A 158 46.64 -24.45 33.36
C GLY A 158 47.68 -23.59 32.63
N ASP A 159 47.85 -22.32 32.98
CA ASP A 159 48.83 -21.42 32.32
C ASP A 159 49.82 -20.77 33.32
N GLU A 160 49.97 -21.36 34.50
CA GLU A 160 51.24 -21.31 35.23
C GLU A 160 51.92 -22.66 35.00
N PHE A 161 52.77 -22.79 33.99
CA PHE A 161 54.04 -23.53 34.01
C PHE A 161 54.68 -23.53 32.61
N ASP A 162 55.60 -22.57 32.43
CA ASP A 162 56.95 -22.72 31.83
C ASP A 162 57.10 -22.85 30.29
N GLU A 163 57.22 -21.71 29.58
CA GLU A 163 58.45 -21.23 28.88
C GLU A 163 58.28 -19.80 28.32
#